data_AF-A0A800F0D4-F1
#
_entry.id   AF-A0A800F0D4-F1
#
_cell.length_a   1.000
_cell.length_b   1.000
_cell.length_c   1.000
_cell.angle_alpha   90.00
_cell.angle_beta   90.00
_cell.angle_gamma   90.00
#
_symmetry.space_group_name_H-M   'P 1'
#
loop_
_entity.id
_entity.type
_entity.pdbx_description
1 polymer ?
#
loop_
_entity_poly.entity_id
_entity_poly.type
_entity_poly.pdbx_seq_one_letter_code
_entity_poly.pdbx_strand_id
1 'polypeptide(L)'
;MKNLYLTLIICVFFVACGDSDPKNNVELDNYLASYNNTFKKLLVVATEAEWKSNTEIREGDTLTSYNTRKANEAFNAFSGSKENIEKAQTYLKLKNLTNLQKKQLESILYSAAGGPETIKEIVKEKIAADDAQNTKLFGHDYILDGKAVSTNKLDDILLRSTDLNERLKAWEVSKSVGKELKDGLVNLRRLRNRSVQALGYNNYFHYQVSDYGIGSEDMLKECRDMIKGIWPLYRELHTFARYELAKKYNKDVPEMLPAHWL
;
A
#
# COMPACT_ATOMS: atom_id res chain seq x y z
N MET A 1 54.94 53.15 -43.63
CA MET A 1 53.79 53.61 -42.83
C MET A 1 53.14 52.39 -42.18
N LYS A 2 52.79 52.55 -40.90
CA LYS A 2 52.45 51.53 -39.89
C LYS A 2 51.41 50.50 -40.35
N ASN A 3 51.58 49.24 -39.94
CA ASN A 3 50.53 48.23 -39.73
C ASN A 3 51.17 47.12 -38.86
N LEU A 4 51.26 47.30 -37.53
CA LEU A 4 50.31 46.86 -36.50
C LEU A 4 50.12 45.33 -36.49
N TYR A 5 50.90 44.68 -35.62
CA TYR A 5 50.83 43.27 -35.26
C TYR A 5 49.55 43.00 -34.46
N LEU A 6 48.73 42.04 -34.92
CA LEU A 6 47.64 41.46 -34.13
C LEU A 6 47.95 39.97 -33.94
N THR A 7 48.58 39.64 -32.81
CA THR A 7 48.87 38.27 -32.42
C THR A 7 47.59 37.64 -31.85
N LEU A 8 46.98 36.74 -32.61
CA LEU A 8 45.84 35.94 -32.20
C LEU A 8 46.33 34.77 -31.33
N ILE A 9 46.17 34.88 -30.01
CA ILE A 9 46.40 33.76 -29.07
C ILE A 9 45.15 32.88 -29.10
N ILE A 10 45.26 31.72 -29.76
CA ILE A 10 44.26 30.65 -29.69
C ILE A 10 44.58 29.82 -28.44
N CYS A 11 43.86 30.10 -27.34
CA CYS A 11 43.82 29.22 -26.18
C CYS A 11 43.00 27.98 -26.52
N VAL A 12 43.67 26.86 -26.79
CA VAL A 12 43.04 25.53 -26.83
C VAL A 12 42.71 25.12 -25.39
N PHE A 13 41.48 25.35 -24.96
CA PHE A 13 40.94 24.70 -23.78
C PHE A 13 40.70 23.23 -24.11
N PHE A 14 41.59 22.35 -23.62
CA PHE A 14 41.26 20.94 -23.48
C PHE A 14 40.16 20.82 -22.42
N VAL A 15 38.90 20.79 -22.87
CA VAL A 15 37.78 20.30 -22.07
C VAL A 15 38.01 18.81 -21.90
N ALA A 16 38.65 18.43 -20.80
CA ALA A 16 38.60 17.06 -20.31
C ALA A 16 37.18 16.80 -19.79
N CYS A 17 36.29 16.35 -20.69
CA CYS A 17 35.11 15.60 -20.27
C CYS A 17 35.61 14.32 -19.60
N GLY A 18 35.77 14.38 -18.28
CA GLY A 18 35.79 13.19 -17.45
C GLY A 18 34.38 12.63 -17.37
N ASP A 19 33.92 11.96 -18.42
CA ASP A 19 32.89 10.93 -18.29
C ASP A 19 33.52 9.80 -17.49
N SER A 20 33.50 9.92 -16.17
CA SER A 20 33.60 8.75 -15.31
C SER A 20 32.25 8.04 -15.35
N ASP A 21 31.94 7.45 -16.51
CA ASP A 21 30.88 6.47 -16.60
C ASP A 21 31.22 5.39 -15.57
N PRO A 22 30.39 5.15 -14.54
CA PRO A 22 30.71 4.17 -13.50
C PRO A 22 30.98 2.85 -14.22
N LYS A 23 32.21 2.30 -14.09
CA LYS A 23 32.61 1.05 -14.74
C LYS A 23 31.45 0.05 -14.66
N ASN A 24 30.85 -0.27 -15.81
CA ASN A 24 29.68 -1.12 -15.92
C ASN A 24 29.93 -2.41 -15.14
N ASN A 25 29.16 -2.63 -14.08
CA ASN A 25 29.25 -3.88 -13.33
C ASN A 25 28.44 -4.93 -14.09
N VAL A 26 29.11 -5.59 -15.04
CA VAL A 26 28.52 -6.60 -15.93
C VAL A 26 27.78 -7.69 -15.16
N GLU A 27 28.25 -8.06 -13.96
CA GLU A 27 27.58 -9.05 -13.12
C GLU A 27 26.24 -8.53 -12.58
N LEU A 28 26.24 -7.30 -12.05
CA LEU A 28 25.03 -6.63 -11.58
C LEU A 28 24.01 -6.44 -12.71
N ASP A 29 24.46 -6.00 -13.89
CA ASP A 29 23.57 -5.78 -15.03
C ASP A 29 22.94 -7.09 -15.51
N ASN A 30 23.73 -8.17 -15.57
CA ASN A 30 23.22 -9.51 -15.88
C ASN A 30 22.24 -10.01 -14.82
N TYR A 31 22.52 -9.77 -13.54
CA TYR A 31 21.59 -10.11 -12.45
C TYR A 31 20.26 -9.35 -12.61
N LEU A 32 20.30 -8.03 -12.77
CA LEU A 32 19.09 -7.21 -12.91
C LEU A 32 18.29 -7.61 -14.16
N ALA A 33 18.95 -7.88 -15.28
CA ALA A 33 18.29 -8.37 -16.49
C ALA A 33 17.60 -9.72 -16.27
N SER A 34 18.27 -10.66 -15.61
CA SER A 34 17.72 -11.98 -15.27
C SER A 34 16.54 -11.88 -14.30
N TYR A 35 16.68 -11.05 -13.26
CA TYR A 35 15.62 -10.76 -12.29
C TYR A 35 14.39 -10.20 -13.00
N ASN A 36 14.56 -9.16 -13.81
CA ASN A 36 13.45 -8.49 -14.51
C ASN A 36 12.70 -9.45 -15.44
N ASN A 37 13.42 -10.30 -16.18
CA ASN A 37 12.80 -11.28 -17.08
C ASN A 37 11.95 -12.30 -16.31
N THR A 38 12.48 -12.81 -15.20
CA THR A 38 11.79 -13.81 -14.37
C THR A 38 10.60 -13.18 -13.64
N PHE A 39 10.80 -12.00 -13.05
CA PHE A 39 9.78 -11.21 -12.40
C PHE A 39 8.60 -10.94 -13.34
N LYS A 40 8.87 -10.43 -14.55
CA LYS A 40 7.84 -10.15 -15.56
C LYS A 40 7.07 -11.41 -15.94
N LYS A 41 7.77 -12.53 -16.18
CA LYS A 41 7.12 -13.79 -16.55
C LYS A 41 6.15 -14.27 -15.47
N LEU A 42 6.58 -14.23 -14.20
CA LEU A 42 5.75 -14.68 -13.08
C LEU A 42 4.61 -13.70 -12.79
N LEU A 43 4.86 -12.39 -12.87
CA LEU A 43 3.86 -11.35 -12.67
C LEU A 43 2.72 -11.49 -13.69
N VAL A 44 3.03 -11.67 -14.97
CA VAL A 44 2.01 -11.84 -16.02
C VAL A 44 1.10 -13.02 -15.71
N VAL A 45 1.68 -14.18 -15.36
CA VAL A 45 0.90 -15.38 -15.03
C VAL A 45 0.02 -15.16 -13.79
N ALA A 46 0.55 -14.50 -12.75
CA ALA A 46 -0.19 -14.18 -11.53
C ALA A 46 -1.36 -13.23 -11.82
N THR A 47 -1.11 -12.11 -12.49
CA THR A 47 -2.14 -11.11 -12.81
C THR A 47 -3.20 -11.65 -13.76
N GLU A 48 -2.84 -12.47 -14.76
CA GLU A 48 -3.82 -13.13 -15.63
C GLU A 48 -4.71 -14.13 -14.86
N ALA A 49 -4.14 -14.87 -13.91
CA ALA A 49 -4.90 -15.80 -13.08
C ALA A 49 -5.84 -15.06 -12.10
N GLU A 50 -5.42 -13.93 -11.54
CA GLU A 50 -6.28 -13.05 -10.74
C GLU A 50 -7.41 -12.45 -11.58
N TRP A 51 -7.09 -11.96 -12.79
CA TRP A 51 -8.10 -11.44 -13.71
C TRP A 51 -9.18 -12.48 -14.02
N LYS A 52 -8.79 -13.72 -14.33
CA LYS A 52 -9.74 -14.82 -14.56
C LYS A 52 -10.58 -15.11 -13.32
N SER A 53 -9.97 -15.17 -12.14
CA SER A 53 -10.72 -15.39 -10.89
C SER A 53 -11.74 -14.29 -10.59
N ASN A 54 -11.51 -13.06 -11.07
CA ASN A 54 -12.41 -11.93 -10.87
C ASN A 54 -13.47 -11.79 -11.97
N THR A 55 -13.25 -12.35 -13.16
CA THR A 55 -14.13 -12.16 -14.33
C THR A 55 -14.87 -13.41 -14.78
N GLU A 56 -14.37 -14.60 -14.46
CA GLU A 56 -14.95 -15.90 -14.82
C GLU A 56 -15.49 -16.65 -13.60
N ILE A 57 -16.33 -16.00 -12.79
CA ILE A 57 -16.89 -16.61 -11.57
C ILE A 57 -17.94 -17.65 -11.96
N ARG A 58 -17.66 -18.93 -11.69
CA ARG A 58 -18.55 -20.06 -11.93
C ARG A 58 -18.79 -20.80 -10.62
N GLU A 59 -20.04 -21.12 -10.34
CA GLU A 59 -20.40 -21.88 -9.14
C GLU A 59 -19.73 -23.27 -9.16
N GLY A 60 -19.03 -23.62 -8.08
CA GLY A 60 -18.31 -24.88 -7.96
C GLY A 60 -16.95 -24.95 -8.67
N ASP A 61 -16.47 -23.87 -9.30
CA ASP A 61 -15.14 -23.85 -9.93
C ASP A 61 -14.02 -23.74 -8.88
N THR A 62 -13.42 -24.87 -8.56
CA THR A 62 -12.24 -24.93 -7.68
C THR A 62 -10.92 -24.79 -8.44
N LEU A 63 -10.92 -24.97 -9.77
CA LEU A 63 -9.71 -24.99 -10.58
C LEU A 63 -9.16 -23.58 -10.77
N THR A 64 -10.04 -22.60 -11.01
CA THR A 64 -9.62 -21.19 -11.14
C THR A 64 -8.97 -20.70 -9.85
N SER A 65 -9.60 -20.90 -8.68
CA SER A 65 -9.01 -20.51 -7.39
C SER A 65 -7.70 -21.24 -7.09
N TYR A 66 -7.60 -22.53 -7.44
CA TYR A 66 -6.36 -23.29 -7.31
C TYR A 66 -5.23 -22.70 -8.17
N ASN A 67 -5.52 -22.39 -9.44
CA ASN A 67 -4.55 -21.82 -10.37
C ASN A 67 -4.08 -20.43 -9.94
N THR A 68 -5.00 -19.57 -9.49
CA THR A 68 -4.67 -18.24 -8.95
C THR A 68 -3.77 -18.35 -7.73
N ARG A 69 -4.10 -19.22 -6.78
CA ARG A 69 -3.24 -19.47 -5.61
C ARG A 69 -1.85 -19.94 -6.01
N LYS A 70 -1.75 -20.93 -6.90
CA LYS A 70 -0.46 -21.46 -7.35
C LYS A 70 0.39 -20.40 -8.08
N ALA A 71 -0.23 -19.57 -8.91
CA ALA A 71 0.46 -18.50 -9.63
C ALA A 71 0.99 -17.43 -8.66
N ASN A 72 0.17 -17.01 -7.69
CA ASN A 72 0.55 -16.05 -6.66
C ASN A 72 1.64 -16.60 -5.72
N GLU A 73 1.55 -17.87 -5.32
CA GLU A 73 2.60 -18.55 -4.56
C GLU A 73 3.95 -18.54 -5.31
N ALA A 74 3.94 -18.85 -6.62
CA ALA A 74 5.15 -18.84 -7.42
C ALA A 74 5.77 -17.44 -7.56
N PHE A 75 4.94 -16.42 -7.81
CA PHE A 75 5.40 -15.03 -7.89
C PHE A 75 5.99 -14.55 -6.56
N ASN A 76 5.28 -14.79 -5.45
CA ASN A 76 5.71 -14.41 -4.10
C ASN A 76 6.97 -15.15 -3.65
N ALA A 77 7.09 -16.44 -3.99
CA ALA A 77 8.29 -17.22 -3.70
C ALA A 77 9.52 -16.64 -4.40
N PHE A 78 9.38 -16.15 -5.63
CA PHE A 78 10.48 -15.50 -6.35
C PHE A 78 10.82 -14.12 -5.79
N SER A 79 9.83 -13.23 -5.69
CA SER A 79 10.03 -11.84 -5.25
C SER A 79 10.49 -11.74 -3.80
N GLY A 80 10.00 -12.63 -2.93
CA GLY A 80 10.38 -12.72 -1.52
C GLY A 80 11.56 -13.66 -1.22
N SER A 81 12.19 -14.26 -2.23
CA SER A 81 13.24 -15.27 -2.01
C SER A 81 14.43 -14.72 -1.25
N LYS A 82 15.02 -15.58 -0.40
CA LYS A 82 16.25 -15.28 0.32
C LYS A 82 17.38 -14.88 -0.64
N GLU A 83 17.51 -15.58 -1.77
CA GLU A 83 18.53 -15.31 -2.78
C GLU A 83 18.42 -13.87 -3.32
N ASN A 84 17.23 -13.45 -3.74
CA ASN A 84 17.04 -12.10 -4.28
C ASN A 84 17.27 -11.02 -3.23
N ILE A 85 16.83 -11.25 -1.99
CA ILE A 85 17.08 -10.35 -0.86
C ILE A 85 18.58 -10.18 -0.61
N GLU A 86 19.32 -11.29 -0.48
CA GLU A 86 20.75 -11.27 -0.16
C GLU A 86 21.57 -10.66 -1.29
N LYS A 87 21.25 -10.97 -2.55
CA LYS A 87 21.89 -10.34 -3.72
C LYS A 87 21.63 -8.85 -3.77
N ALA A 88 20.38 -8.42 -3.62
CA ALA A 88 20.05 -7.00 -3.65
C ALA A 88 20.74 -6.20 -2.53
N GLN A 89 20.75 -6.74 -1.29
CA GLN A 89 21.48 -6.15 -0.17
C GLN A 89 22.99 -6.12 -0.39
N THR A 90 23.55 -7.13 -1.05
CA THR A 90 24.99 -7.20 -1.36
C THR A 90 25.36 -6.17 -2.41
N TYR A 91 24.63 -6.11 -3.52
CA TYR A 91 24.90 -5.15 -4.59
C TYR A 91 24.69 -3.69 -4.14
N LEU A 92 23.76 -3.42 -3.21
CA LEU A 92 23.58 -2.08 -2.63
C LEU A 92 24.81 -1.55 -1.86
N LYS A 93 25.74 -2.42 -1.47
CA LYS A 93 27.00 -2.03 -0.80
C LYS A 93 28.10 -1.58 -1.77
N LEU A 94 27.89 -1.75 -3.09
CA LEU A 94 28.85 -1.31 -4.09
C LEU A 94 28.93 0.22 -4.12
N LYS A 95 30.16 0.75 -4.24
CA LYS A 95 30.40 2.20 -4.24
C LYS A 95 30.03 2.88 -5.57
N ASN A 96 29.99 2.12 -6.67
CA ASN A 96 29.86 2.64 -8.03
C ASN A 96 28.51 2.23 -8.66
N LEU A 97 27.40 2.47 -7.97
CA LEU A 97 26.06 2.23 -8.51
C LEU A 97 25.56 3.47 -9.26
N THR A 98 24.97 3.25 -10.42
CA THR A 98 24.12 4.28 -11.05
C THR A 98 22.87 4.50 -10.20
N ASN A 99 22.25 5.67 -10.33
CA ASN A 99 20.98 5.97 -9.66
C ASN A 99 19.87 4.99 -10.06
N LEU A 100 19.88 4.52 -11.31
CA LEU A 100 18.91 3.55 -11.81
C LEU A 100 19.12 2.17 -11.17
N GLN A 101 20.35 1.65 -11.16
CA GLN A 101 20.66 0.38 -10.51
C GLN A 101 20.29 0.40 -9.02
N LYS A 102 20.62 1.50 -8.32
CA LYS A 102 20.24 1.68 -6.92
C LYS A 102 18.72 1.58 -6.74
N LYS A 103 17.94 2.30 -7.54
CA LYS A 103 16.47 2.23 -7.52
C LYS A 103 15.95 0.83 -7.81
N GLN A 104 16.50 0.14 -8.80
CA GLN A 104 16.08 -1.23 -9.12
C GLN A 104 16.32 -2.19 -7.95
N LEU A 105 17.49 -2.11 -7.31
CA LEU A 105 17.82 -2.94 -6.13
C LEU A 105 16.92 -2.61 -4.93
N GLU A 106 16.64 -1.32 -4.69
CA GLU A 106 15.68 -0.88 -3.66
C GLU A 106 14.26 -1.41 -3.95
N SER A 107 13.82 -1.39 -5.21
CA SER A 107 12.52 -1.96 -5.62
C SER A 107 12.44 -3.48 -5.44
N ILE A 108 13.55 -4.21 -5.63
CA ILE A 108 13.61 -5.66 -5.34
C ILE A 108 13.36 -5.89 -3.83
N LEU A 109 14.05 -5.15 -2.97
CA LEU A 109 13.86 -5.27 -1.52
C LEU A 109 12.46 -4.83 -1.07
N TYR A 110 11.93 -3.76 -1.65
CA TYR A 110 10.57 -3.30 -1.38
C TYR A 110 9.52 -4.37 -1.76
N SER A 111 9.69 -5.02 -2.91
CA SER A 111 8.82 -6.11 -3.35
C SER A 111 8.90 -7.32 -2.41
N ALA A 112 10.08 -7.63 -1.88
CA ALA A 112 10.29 -8.73 -0.96
C ALA A 112 9.71 -8.49 0.45
N ALA A 113 9.64 -7.24 0.91
CA ALA A 113 9.28 -6.87 2.28
C ALA A 113 7.87 -7.31 2.71
N GLY A 114 6.96 -7.49 1.74
CA GLY A 114 5.61 -8.00 1.99
C GLY A 114 5.58 -9.46 2.46
N GLY A 115 6.59 -10.26 2.14
CA GLY A 115 6.64 -11.68 2.53
C GLY A 115 8.02 -12.29 2.37
N PRO A 116 9.04 -11.81 3.10
CA PRO A 116 10.40 -12.28 2.88
C PRO A 116 10.61 -13.69 3.43
N GLU A 117 11.22 -14.56 2.63
CA GLU A 117 11.50 -15.96 2.96
C GLU A 117 12.39 -16.10 4.21
N THR A 118 13.26 -15.11 4.44
CA THR A 118 14.17 -15.05 5.61
C THR A 118 13.46 -15.12 6.96
N ILE A 119 12.16 -14.80 6.99
CA ILE A 119 11.29 -14.88 8.17
C ILE A 119 10.01 -15.66 7.88
N LYS A 120 10.11 -16.75 7.11
CA LYS A 120 8.99 -17.59 6.66
C LYS A 120 7.93 -17.91 7.74
N GLU A 121 8.34 -18.15 8.99
CA GLU A 121 7.41 -18.48 10.07
C GLU A 121 6.53 -17.28 10.46
N ILE A 122 7.09 -16.07 10.48
CA ILE A 122 6.32 -14.83 10.70
C ILE A 122 5.38 -14.58 9.53
N VAL A 123 5.84 -14.81 8.29
CA VAL A 123 5.00 -14.64 7.09
C VAL A 123 3.83 -15.61 7.11
N LYS A 124 4.07 -16.88 7.48
CA LYS A 124 3.02 -17.89 7.64
C LYS A 124 2.03 -17.53 8.75
N GLU A 125 2.52 -17.07 9.91
CA GLU A 125 1.67 -16.61 11.02
C GLU A 125 0.82 -15.41 10.59
N LYS A 126 1.39 -14.47 9.81
CA LYS A 126 0.68 -13.30 9.26
C LYS A 126 -0.45 -13.72 8.32
N ILE A 127 -0.18 -14.61 7.36
CA ILE A 127 -1.18 -15.10 6.41
C ILE A 127 -2.34 -15.77 7.17
N ALA A 128 -2.03 -16.68 8.09
CA ALA A 128 -3.06 -17.35 8.89
C ALA A 128 -3.88 -16.36 9.75
N ALA A 129 -3.24 -15.33 10.29
CA ALA A 129 -3.92 -14.29 11.06
C ALA A 129 -4.80 -13.38 10.17
N ASP A 130 -4.37 -13.05 8.95
CA ASP A 130 -5.14 -12.27 7.98
C ASP A 130 -6.37 -13.09 7.54
N ASP A 131 -6.20 -14.38 7.23
CA ASP A 131 -7.29 -15.30 6.88
C ASP A 131 -8.32 -15.41 8.01
N ALA A 132 -7.87 -15.61 9.26
CA ALA A 132 -8.76 -15.68 10.41
C ALA A 132 -9.55 -14.38 10.64
N GLN A 133 -8.97 -13.21 10.34
CA GLN A 133 -9.69 -11.94 10.39
C GLN A 133 -10.71 -11.80 9.26
N ASN A 134 -10.37 -12.21 8.05
CA ASN A 134 -11.30 -12.22 6.92
C ASN A 134 -12.48 -13.16 7.20
N THR A 135 -12.25 -14.37 7.69
CA THR A 135 -13.33 -15.30 8.07
C THR A 135 -14.25 -14.69 9.13
N LYS A 136 -13.69 -14.04 10.16
CA LYS A 136 -14.51 -13.36 11.18
C LYS A 136 -15.31 -12.20 10.59
N LEU A 137 -14.71 -11.38 9.74
CA LEU A 137 -15.37 -10.22 9.13
C LEU A 137 -16.54 -10.64 8.24
N PHE A 138 -16.31 -11.60 7.33
CA PHE A 138 -17.31 -12.03 6.37
C PHE A 138 -18.33 -13.04 6.94
N GLY A 139 -17.96 -13.74 8.01
CA GLY A 139 -18.84 -14.66 8.73
C GLY A 139 -19.62 -14.01 9.88
N HIS A 140 -19.51 -12.70 10.08
CA HIS A 140 -20.19 -12.01 11.18
C HIS A 140 -21.69 -11.84 10.90
N ASP A 141 -22.52 -12.36 11.80
CA ASP A 141 -23.97 -12.21 11.74
C ASP A 141 -24.40 -10.87 12.37
N TYR A 142 -24.86 -9.95 11.54
CA TYR A 142 -25.43 -8.69 12.01
C TYR A 142 -26.86 -8.91 12.47
N ILE A 143 -27.14 -8.65 13.76
CA ILE A 143 -28.46 -8.83 14.36
C ILE A 143 -29.10 -7.47 14.64
N LEU A 144 -30.18 -7.15 13.94
CA LEU A 144 -30.99 -5.94 14.14
C LEU A 144 -32.38 -6.34 14.65
N ASP A 145 -32.77 -5.83 15.82
CA ASP A 145 -34.05 -6.12 16.48
C ASP A 145 -34.37 -7.63 16.54
N GLY A 146 -33.35 -8.44 16.86
CA GLY A 146 -33.45 -9.89 17.02
C GLY A 146 -33.44 -10.71 15.72
N LYS A 147 -33.23 -10.08 14.56
CA LYS A 147 -33.18 -10.74 13.26
C LYS A 147 -31.84 -10.54 12.57
N ALA A 148 -31.34 -11.58 11.91
CA ALA A 148 -30.17 -11.47 11.05
C ALA A 148 -30.47 -10.56 9.85
N VAL A 149 -29.56 -9.64 9.55
CA VAL A 149 -29.64 -8.68 8.44
C VAL A 149 -28.33 -8.64 7.67
N SER A 150 -28.40 -8.28 6.39
CA SER A 150 -27.21 -8.08 5.56
C SER A 150 -26.61 -6.69 5.76
N THR A 151 -25.33 -6.52 5.40
CA THR A 151 -24.67 -5.20 5.34
C THR A 151 -25.43 -4.24 4.43
N ASN A 152 -25.91 -4.72 3.27
CA ASN A 152 -26.73 -3.92 2.35
C ASN A 152 -28.02 -3.42 3.00
N LYS A 153 -28.63 -4.20 3.91
CA LYS A 153 -29.83 -3.75 4.64
C LYS A 153 -29.49 -2.67 5.66
N LEU A 154 -28.37 -2.79 6.37
CA LEU A 154 -27.89 -1.74 7.27
C LEU A 154 -27.57 -0.46 6.50
N ASP A 155 -26.89 -0.58 5.36
CA ASP A 155 -26.56 0.55 4.48
C ASP A 155 -27.83 1.23 3.93
N ASP A 156 -28.84 0.45 3.54
CA ASP A 156 -30.13 0.99 3.09
C ASP A 156 -30.83 1.82 4.18
N ILE A 157 -30.80 1.36 5.44
CA ILE A 157 -31.31 2.12 6.58
C ILE A 157 -30.50 3.42 6.77
N LEU A 158 -29.17 3.33 6.76
CA LEU A 158 -28.28 4.48 6.93
C LEU A 158 -28.34 5.46 5.75
N LEU A 159 -28.75 5.04 4.56
CA LEU A 159 -28.89 5.93 3.42
C LEU A 159 -30.28 6.59 3.37
N ARG A 160 -31.34 5.82 3.65
CA ARG A 160 -32.72 6.24 3.36
C ARG A 160 -33.54 6.65 4.57
N SER A 161 -33.29 6.06 5.74
CA SER A 161 -34.13 6.33 6.92
C SER A 161 -33.96 7.77 7.40
N THR A 162 -35.09 8.40 7.76
CA THR A 162 -35.14 9.67 8.47
C THR A 162 -35.40 9.52 9.97
N ASP A 163 -35.64 8.29 10.44
CA ASP A 163 -35.77 8.00 11.87
C ASP A 163 -34.38 7.82 12.50
N LEU A 164 -33.98 8.78 13.34
CA LEU A 164 -32.69 8.76 14.01
C LEU A 164 -32.50 7.56 14.93
N ASN A 165 -33.57 7.01 15.53
CA ASN A 165 -33.46 5.82 16.38
C ASN A 165 -33.16 4.58 15.53
N GLU A 166 -33.83 4.45 14.38
CA GLU A 166 -33.58 3.36 13.44
C GLU A 166 -32.15 3.43 12.90
N ARG A 167 -31.70 4.62 12.50
CA ARG A 167 -30.32 4.87 12.05
C ARG A 167 -29.29 4.56 13.12
N LEU A 168 -29.54 4.98 14.37
CA LEU A 168 -28.64 4.72 15.48
C LEU A 168 -28.48 3.21 15.71
N LYS A 169 -29.58 2.46 15.77
CA LYS A 169 -29.55 0.99 15.90
C LYS A 169 -28.77 0.35 14.75
N ALA A 170 -29.05 0.73 13.51
CA ALA A 170 -28.34 0.20 12.34
C ALA A 170 -26.84 0.54 12.37
N TRP A 171 -26.50 1.76 12.78
CA TRP A 171 -25.11 2.18 12.96
C TRP A 171 -24.40 1.35 14.02
N GLU A 172 -25.00 1.16 15.20
CA GLU A 172 -24.42 0.36 16.29
C GLU A 172 -24.22 -1.10 15.88
N VAL A 173 -25.22 -1.69 15.22
CA VAL A 173 -25.12 -3.04 14.65
C VAL A 173 -24.00 -3.09 13.60
N SER A 174 -23.85 -2.10 12.73
CA SER A 174 -22.73 -2.07 11.76
C SER A 174 -21.33 -2.09 12.42
N LYS A 175 -21.22 -1.70 13.70
CA LYS A 175 -19.96 -1.69 14.45
C LYS A 175 -19.74 -2.92 15.33
N SER A 176 -20.71 -3.84 15.46
CA SER A 176 -20.61 -5.00 16.36
C SER A 176 -19.40 -5.88 16.04
N VAL A 177 -19.13 -6.10 14.75
CA VAL A 177 -17.97 -6.88 14.27
C VAL A 177 -16.64 -6.35 14.79
N GLY A 178 -16.54 -5.04 15.04
CA GLY A 178 -15.32 -4.41 15.54
C GLY A 178 -14.86 -4.96 16.89
N LYS A 179 -15.78 -5.44 17.73
CA LYS A 179 -15.45 -6.07 19.03
C LYS A 179 -14.68 -7.38 18.82
N GLU A 180 -15.08 -8.18 17.84
CA GLU A 180 -14.50 -9.49 17.54
C GLU A 180 -13.18 -9.40 16.78
N LEU A 181 -13.01 -8.34 15.99
CA LEU A 181 -11.80 -8.09 15.19
C LEU A 181 -10.68 -7.43 15.98
N LYS A 182 -10.99 -6.67 17.05
CA LYS A 182 -10.02 -5.83 17.76
C LYS A 182 -8.70 -6.53 18.08
N ASP A 183 -8.75 -7.67 18.76
CA ASP A 183 -7.54 -8.37 19.20
C ASP A 183 -6.74 -8.96 18.03
N GLY A 184 -7.44 -9.44 17.00
CA GLY A 184 -6.82 -9.94 15.78
C GLY A 184 -6.14 -8.84 14.97
N LEU A 185 -6.75 -7.65 14.87
CA LEU A 185 -6.14 -6.48 14.24
C LEU A 185 -4.89 -6.00 14.99
N VAL A 186 -4.88 -6.04 16.32
CA VAL A 186 -3.69 -5.73 17.13
C VAL A 186 -2.57 -6.73 16.84
N ASN A 187 -2.91 -8.02 16.74
CA ASN A 187 -1.93 -9.04 16.36
C ASN A 187 -1.40 -8.83 14.94
N LEU A 188 -2.28 -8.54 13.98
CA LEU A 188 -1.88 -8.25 12.59
C LEU A 188 -0.96 -7.05 12.48
N ARG A 189 -1.22 -5.97 13.24
CA ARG A 189 -0.31 -4.82 13.30
C ARG A 189 1.10 -5.26 13.72
N ARG A 190 1.22 -6.11 14.75
CA ARG A 190 2.51 -6.65 15.20
C ARG A 190 3.17 -7.48 14.10
N LEU A 191 2.43 -8.38 13.46
CA LEU A 191 2.96 -9.28 12.43
C LEU A 191 3.41 -8.53 11.17
N ARG A 192 2.64 -7.53 10.72
CA ARG A 192 2.99 -6.64 9.61
C ARG A 192 4.25 -5.83 9.92
N ASN A 193 4.38 -5.30 11.14
CA ASN A 193 5.61 -4.60 11.53
C ASN A 193 6.82 -5.55 11.50
N ARG A 194 6.69 -6.75 12.09
CA ARG A 194 7.77 -7.74 12.09
C ARG A 194 8.15 -8.18 10.68
N SER A 195 7.21 -8.25 9.74
CA SER A 195 7.49 -8.73 8.39
C SER A 195 8.45 -7.81 7.63
N VAL A 196 8.32 -6.50 7.83
CA VAL A 196 9.13 -5.51 7.12
C VAL A 196 10.41 -5.13 7.87
N GLN A 197 10.44 -5.29 9.19
CA GLN A 197 11.63 -5.00 10.02
C GLN A 197 12.84 -5.85 9.64
N ALA A 198 12.62 -7.06 9.11
CA ALA A 198 13.69 -7.92 8.60
C ALA A 198 14.46 -7.30 7.43
N LEU A 199 13.88 -6.32 6.72
CA LEU A 199 14.50 -5.59 5.62
C LEU A 199 14.83 -4.13 5.98
N GLY A 200 14.86 -3.79 7.27
CA GLY A 200 15.35 -2.49 7.75
C GLY A 200 14.29 -1.40 7.87
N TYR A 201 13.00 -1.70 7.65
CA TYR A 201 11.93 -0.74 7.90
C TYR A 201 11.56 -0.66 9.38
N ASN A 202 11.41 0.55 9.93
CA ASN A 202 11.00 0.75 11.33
C ASN A 202 9.67 0.06 11.69
N ASN A 203 8.68 0.13 10.81
CA ASN A 203 7.35 -0.46 10.95
C ASN A 203 6.66 -0.53 9.57
N TYR A 204 5.46 -1.12 9.52
CA TYR A 204 4.72 -1.28 8.27
C TYR A 204 4.32 0.05 7.61
N PHE A 205 4.07 1.10 8.40
CA PHE A 205 3.77 2.43 7.85
C PHE A 205 5.00 3.03 7.15
N HIS A 206 6.19 2.92 7.76
CA HIS A 206 7.44 3.33 7.12
C HIS A 206 7.70 2.58 5.81
N TYR A 207 7.41 1.27 5.78
CA TYR A 207 7.45 0.48 4.55
C TYR A 207 6.54 1.06 3.47
N GLN A 208 5.24 1.23 3.75
CA GLN A 208 4.28 1.75 2.77
C GLN A 208 4.61 3.15 2.27
N VAL A 209 5.08 4.03 3.16
CA VAL A 209 5.44 5.41 2.81
C VAL A 209 6.71 5.47 1.95
N SER A 210 7.63 4.51 2.09
CA SER A 210 8.89 4.51 1.33
C SER A 210 8.69 4.43 -0.19
N ASP A 211 7.55 3.91 -0.67
CA ASP A 211 7.19 3.87 -2.09
C ASP A 211 7.02 5.27 -2.71
N TYR A 212 6.63 6.25 -1.89
CA TYR A 212 6.55 7.65 -2.28
C TYR A 212 7.93 8.34 -2.32
N GLY A 213 9.01 7.65 -1.95
CA GLY A 213 10.37 8.19 -1.90
C GLY A 213 10.60 9.21 -0.78
N ILE A 214 9.71 9.28 0.22
CA ILE A 214 9.81 10.19 1.37
C ILE A 214 9.77 9.43 2.69
N GLY A 215 10.17 10.09 3.79
CA GLY A 215 10.10 9.53 5.13
C GLY A 215 8.69 9.59 5.74
N SER A 216 8.46 8.79 6.80
CA SER A 216 7.18 8.79 7.53
C SER A 216 6.80 10.17 8.08
N GLU A 217 7.76 10.92 8.61
CA GLU A 217 7.50 12.27 9.14
C GLU A 217 7.13 13.27 8.06
N ASP A 218 7.79 13.20 6.90
CA ASP A 218 7.47 14.05 5.75
C ASP A 218 6.07 13.75 5.23
N MET A 219 5.71 12.47 5.06
CA MET A 219 4.36 12.08 4.65
C MET A 219 3.30 12.61 5.64
N LEU A 220 3.53 12.43 6.95
CA LEU A 220 2.60 12.94 7.95
C LEU A 220 2.51 14.47 7.94
N LYS A 221 3.62 15.17 7.66
CA LYS A 221 3.63 16.62 7.49
C LYS A 221 2.81 17.05 6.28
N GLU A 222 3.03 16.43 5.12
CA GLU A 222 2.28 16.74 3.90
C GLU A 222 0.76 16.50 4.07
N CYS A 223 0.37 15.38 4.71
CA CYS A 223 -1.04 15.14 5.04
C CYS A 223 -1.61 16.23 5.98
N ARG A 224 -0.86 16.62 7.02
CA ARG A 224 -1.30 17.68 7.95
C ARG A 224 -1.42 19.04 7.26
N ASP A 225 -0.49 19.38 6.39
CA ASP A 225 -0.51 20.66 5.68
C ASP A 225 -1.65 20.71 4.65
N MET A 226 -1.96 19.59 3.98
CA MET A 226 -3.15 19.46 3.14
C MET A 226 -4.44 19.62 3.96
N ILE A 227 -4.55 18.97 5.13
CA ILE A 227 -5.70 19.12 6.03
C ILE A 227 -5.87 20.58 6.44
N LYS A 228 -4.79 21.28 6.83
CA LYS A 228 -4.83 22.71 7.19
C LYS A 228 -5.32 23.57 6.03
N GLY A 229 -4.85 23.30 4.80
CA GLY A 229 -5.25 24.04 3.61
C GLY A 229 -6.74 23.88 3.26
N ILE A 230 -7.29 22.69 3.46
CA ILE A 230 -8.71 22.39 3.16
C ILE A 230 -9.64 22.79 4.33
N TRP A 231 -9.09 22.93 5.54
CA TRP A 231 -9.88 23.15 6.77
C TRP A 231 -10.89 24.30 6.68
N PRO A 232 -10.57 25.49 6.13
CA PRO A 232 -11.55 26.57 6.00
C PRO A 232 -12.79 26.15 5.20
N LEU A 233 -12.60 25.48 4.05
CA LEU A 233 -13.70 24.98 3.22
C LEU A 233 -14.48 23.87 3.94
N TYR A 234 -13.77 22.91 4.55
CA TYR A 234 -14.41 21.84 5.31
C TYR A 234 -15.27 22.37 6.45
N ARG A 235 -14.81 23.41 7.17
CA ARG A 235 -15.57 24.01 8.28
C ARG A 235 -16.88 24.64 7.81
N GLU A 236 -16.87 25.37 6.69
CA GLU A 236 -18.10 25.95 6.14
C GLU A 236 -19.06 24.84 5.67
N LEU A 237 -18.55 23.81 5.00
CA LEU A 237 -19.35 22.65 4.57
C LEU A 237 -19.92 21.86 5.77
N HIS A 238 -19.11 21.63 6.80
CA HIS A 238 -19.55 20.96 8.03
C HIS A 238 -20.61 21.79 8.75
N THR A 239 -20.46 23.12 8.78
CA THR A 239 -21.47 24.03 9.33
C THR A 239 -22.76 23.92 8.55
N PHE A 240 -22.73 24.07 7.22
CA PHE A 240 -23.89 23.87 6.36
C PHE A 240 -24.57 22.51 6.61
N ALA A 241 -23.80 21.41 6.62
CA ALA A 241 -24.32 20.07 6.85
C ALA A 241 -25.00 19.91 8.22
N ARG A 242 -24.46 20.53 9.28
CA ARG A 242 -25.11 20.53 10.62
C ARG A 242 -26.50 21.14 10.58
N TYR A 243 -26.67 22.29 9.92
CA TYR A 243 -27.97 22.96 9.84
C TYR A 243 -28.96 22.18 8.96
N GLU A 244 -28.53 21.71 7.78
CA GLU A 244 -29.41 20.94 6.89
C GLU A 244 -29.84 19.61 7.49
N LEU A 245 -28.93 18.88 8.15
CA LEU A 245 -29.28 17.61 8.80
C LEU A 245 -30.15 17.82 10.05
N ALA A 246 -29.88 18.86 10.84
CA ALA A 246 -30.74 19.21 11.97
C ALA A 246 -32.18 19.53 11.51
N LYS A 247 -32.32 20.28 10.42
CA LYS A 247 -33.61 20.54 9.77
C LYS A 247 -34.26 19.25 9.24
N LYS A 248 -33.50 18.41 8.52
CA LYS A 248 -33.98 17.13 7.98
C LYS A 248 -34.55 16.21 9.05
N TYR A 249 -33.87 16.11 10.20
CA TYR A 249 -34.26 15.21 11.29
C TYR A 249 -35.11 15.89 12.37
N ASN A 250 -35.49 17.16 12.18
CA ASN A 250 -36.23 17.97 13.14
C ASN A 250 -35.59 17.94 14.55
N LYS A 251 -34.30 18.27 14.61
CA LYS A 251 -33.49 18.35 15.83
C LYS A 251 -32.82 19.71 15.95
N ASP A 252 -32.33 20.03 17.15
CA ASP A 252 -31.43 21.15 17.35
C ASP A 252 -30.12 20.94 16.58
N VAL A 253 -29.49 22.05 16.18
CA VAL A 253 -28.21 22.01 15.47
C VAL A 253 -27.12 21.51 16.43
N PRO A 254 -26.54 20.31 16.22
CA PRO A 254 -25.56 19.76 17.15
C PRO A 254 -24.23 20.51 17.04
N GLU A 255 -23.36 20.46 18.05
CA GLU A 255 -22.00 21.03 17.96
C GLU A 255 -21.12 20.27 16.95
N MET A 256 -21.15 18.94 17.02
CA MET A 256 -20.52 18.01 16.09
C MET A 256 -21.58 17.09 15.50
N LEU A 257 -21.46 16.74 14.22
CA LEU A 257 -22.38 15.81 13.58
C LEU A 257 -22.31 14.42 14.24
N PRO A 258 -23.42 13.87 14.77
CA PRO A 258 -23.44 12.49 15.22
C PRO A 258 -23.19 11.55 14.03
N ALA A 259 -22.32 10.56 14.20
CA ALA A 259 -21.88 9.71 13.09
C ALA A 259 -23.01 8.96 12.37
N HIS A 260 -24.09 8.63 13.09
CA HIS A 260 -25.27 7.97 12.53
C HIS A 260 -26.20 8.92 11.76
N TRP A 261 -25.91 10.23 11.69
CA TRP A 261 -26.68 11.20 10.89
C TRP A 261 -26.23 11.26 9.43
N LEU A 262 -24.96 10.89 9.20
CA LEU A 262 -24.30 10.84 7.90
C LEU A 262 -24.73 9.60 7.11
#